data_AF-A0A9D7LPX1-F1
#
_entry.id   AF-A0A9D7LPX1-F1
#
_cell.length_a   1.000
_cell.length_b   1.000
_cell.length_c   1.000
_cell.angle_alpha   90.00
_cell.angle_beta   90.00
_cell.angle_gamma   90.00
#
_symmetry.space_group_name_H-M   'P 1'
#
loop_
_entity.id
_entity.type
_entity.pdbx_description
1 polymer ?
#
loop_
_entity_poly.entity_id
_entity_poly.type
_entity_poly.pdbx_seq_one_letter_code
_entity_poly.pdbx_strand_id
1 'polypeptide(L)' 'MCKGDEVQPLPEVTVYELVTLRERLHLSRPVFAGCLRRQPRTSENWEQGRAKPIAQAALRIRPVEKFPDTVERLAAV' A
#
# COMPACT_ATOMS: atom_id res chain seq x y z
N MET A 1 31.18 9.59 -15.42
CA MET A 1 30.94 9.14 -14.03
C MET A 1 29.46 9.28 -13.75
N CYS A 2 28.66 8.25 -14.03
CA CYS A 2 27.24 8.26 -13.67
C CYS A 2 27.18 8.04 -12.15
N LYS A 3 26.71 9.04 -11.40
CA LYS A 3 26.42 8.93 -9.97
C LYS A 3 25.50 7.71 -9.80
N GLY A 4 25.97 6.70 -9.07
CA GLY A 4 25.16 5.53 -8.75
C GLY A 4 23.91 6.00 -8.02
N ASP A 5 22.76 5.63 -8.56
CA ASP A 5 21.45 5.79 -7.95
C ASP A 5 21.52 5.18 -6.54
N GLU A 6 21.56 6.02 -5.51
CA GLU A 6 21.36 5.55 -4.13
C GLU A 6 19.93 5.00 -4.08
N VAL A 7 19.80 3.67 -4.09
CA VAL A 7 18.51 2.99 -3.89
C VAL A 7 18.08 3.29 -2.46
N GLN A 8 17.36 4.39 -2.27
CA GLN A 8 16.75 4.69 -0.98
C GLN A 8 15.79 3.54 -0.67
N PRO A 9 16.00 2.82 0.46
CA PRO A 9 15.10 1.74 0.84
C PRO A 9 13.70 2.34 1.00
N LEU A 10 12.72 1.71 0.35
CA LEU A 10 11.33 2.13 0.46
C LEU A 10 10.94 2.13 1.94
N PRO A 11 10.38 3.24 2.47
CA PRO A 11 10.01 3.31 3.87
C PRO A 11 9.02 2.19 4.20
N GLU A 12 9.35 1.39 5.22
CA GLU A 12 8.49 0.30 5.69
C GLU A 12 7.08 0.83 5.97
N VAL A 13 6.06 0.11 5.53
CA VAL A 13 4.67 0.42 5.87
C VAL A 13 4.32 -0.39 7.11
N THR A 14 3.98 0.30 8.19
CA THR A 14 3.54 -0.30 9.44
C THR A 14 2.09 -0.78 9.34
N VAL A 15 1.72 -1.71 10.23
CA VAL A 15 0.33 -2.18 10.38
C VAL A 15 -0.61 -1.01 10.67
N TYR A 16 -0.18 -0.09 11.54
CA TYR A 16 -0.97 1.08 11.94
C TYR A 16 -1.23 2.02 10.76
N GLU A 17 -0.20 2.34 9.97
CA GLU A 17 -0.35 3.16 8.76
C GLU A 17 -1.33 2.50 7.77
N LEU A 18 -1.22 1.19 7.58
CA LEU A 18 -2.06 0.45 6.64
C LEU A 18 -3.54 0.46 7.04
N VAL A 19 -3.84 0.18 8.32
CA VAL A 19 -5.20 0.19 8.87
C VAL A 19 -5.77 1.60 8.82
N THR A 20 -5.00 2.59 9.25
CA THR A 20 -5.40 4.01 9.26
C THR A 20 -5.71 4.49 7.85
N LEU A 21 -4.89 4.13 6.85
CA LEU A 21 -5.13 4.49 5.45
C LEU A 21 -6.45 3.92 4.93
N ARG A 22 -6.69 2.62 5.16
CA ARG A 22 -7.94 1.96 4.73
C ARG A 22 -9.17 2.66 5.33
N GLU A 23 -9.11 2.98 6.63
CA GLU A 23 -10.21 3.61 7.36
C GLU A 23 -10.45 5.05 6.91
N ARG A 24 -9.39 5.82 6.68
CA ARG A 24 -9.47 7.20 6.14
C ARG A 24 -10.07 7.24 4.73
N LEU A 25 -9.87 6.21 3.93
CA LEU A 25 -10.45 6.08 2.59
C LEU A 25 -11.88 5.50 2.63
N HIS A 26 -12.40 5.13 3.80
CA HIS A 26 -13.71 4.49 3.98
C HIS A 26 -13.89 3.23 3.12
N LEU A 27 -12.79 2.49 2.89
CA LEU A 27 -12.81 1.29 2.08
C LEU A 27 -12.98 0.05 2.95
N SER A 28 -13.81 -0.87 2.48
CA SER A 28 -13.81 -2.23 3.02
C SER A 28 -12.46 -2.90 2.70
N ARG A 29 -12.03 -3.84 3.55
CA ARG A 29 -10.79 -4.59 3.35
C ARG A 29 -10.65 -5.24 1.96
N PRO A 30 -11.67 -5.91 1.39
CA PRO A 30 -11.53 -6.47 0.04
C PRO A 30 -11.42 -5.41 -1.06
N VAL A 31 -12.11 -4.26 -0.92
CA VAL A 31 -11.99 -3.16 -1.88
C VAL A 31 -10.60 -2.55 -1.81
N PHE A 32 -10.11 -2.26 -0.60
CA PHE A 32 -8.75 -1.76 -0.38
C PHE A 32 -7.66 -2.70 -0.93
N ALA A 33 -7.82 -4.01 -0.72
CA ALA A 33 -6.93 -5.01 -1.30
C ALA A 33 -6.97 -4.97 -2.85
N GLY A 34 -8.15 -4.83 -3.44
CA GLY A 34 -8.33 -4.65 -4.88
C GLY A 34 -7.59 -3.41 -5.42
N CYS A 35 -7.70 -2.28 -4.74
CA CYS A 35 -6.98 -1.04 -5.09
C CYS A 35 -5.46 -1.23 -5.08
N LEU A 36 -4.94 -2.00 -4.13
CA LEU A 36 -3.51 -2.34 -4.06
C LEU A 36 -3.11 -3.50 -4.99
N ARG A 37 -4.07 -4.08 -5.75
CA ARG A 37 -3.96 -5.34 -6.51
C ARG A 37 -3.32 -6.46 -5.68
N ARG A 38 -3.88 -6.65 -4.50
CA ARG A 38 -3.53 -7.71 -3.56
C ARG A 38 -4.75 -8.56 -3.28
N GLN A 39 -4.50 -9.80 -2.88
CA GLN A 39 -5.58 -10.68 -2.44
C GLN A 39 -6.10 -10.17 -1.08
N PRO A 40 -7.42 -10.24 -0.81
CA PRO A 40 -8.00 -9.82 0.47
C PRO A 40 -7.30 -10.48 1.67
N ARG A 41 -6.95 -11.76 1.55
CA ARG A 41 -6.21 -12.51 2.58
C ARG A 41 -4.81 -11.96 2.85
N THR A 42 -4.13 -11.45 1.82
CA THR A 42 -2.82 -10.79 1.97
C THR A 42 -2.96 -9.47 2.72
N SER A 43 -3.95 -8.65 2.36
CA SER A 43 -4.22 -7.38 3.07
C SER A 43 -4.59 -7.63 4.53
N GLU A 44 -5.40 -8.65 4.80
CA GLU A 44 -5.73 -9.06 6.17
C GLU A 44 -4.50 -9.51 6.97
N ASN A 45 -3.65 -10.35 6.39
CA ASN A 45 -2.43 -10.80 7.06
C ASN A 45 -1.51 -9.62 7.40
N TRP A 46 -1.47 -8.58 6.57
CA TRP A 46 -0.72 -7.35 6.85
C TRP A 46 -1.37 -6.52 7.96
N GLU A 47 -2.68 -6.27 7.88
CA GLU A 47 -3.41 -5.52 8.92
C GLU A 47 -3.40 -6.22 10.29
N GLN A 48 -3.19 -7.55 10.34
CA GLN A 48 -3.04 -8.31 11.58
C GLN A 48 -1.57 -8.47 12.02
N GLY A 49 -0.60 -7.93 11.27
CA GLY A 49 0.82 -8.08 11.57
C GLY A 49 1.37 -9.50 11.40
N ARG A 50 0.62 -10.41 10.78
CA ARG A 50 1.06 -11.79 10.48
C ARG A 50 2.05 -11.87 9.33
N ALA A 51 2.09 -10.83 8.50
CA ALA A 51 3.05 -10.65 7.42
C ALA A 51 3.34 -9.16 7.22
N LYS A 52 4.44 -8.85 6.54
CA LYS A 52 4.80 -7.47 6.18
C LYS A 52 4.53 -7.18 4.69
N PRO A 53 4.15 -5.95 4.33
CA PRO A 53 4.11 -5.52 2.94
C PRO A 53 5.48 -5.66 2.28
N ILE A 54 5.56 -6.39 1.17
CA ILE A 54 6.80 -6.48 0.38
C ILE A 54 7.16 -5.10 -0.18
N ALA A 55 8.43 -4.86 -0.54
CA ALA A 55 8.89 -3.57 -1.06
C ALA A 55 8.00 -3.02 -2.20
N GLN A 56 7.53 -3.87 -3.12
CA GLN A 56 6.60 -3.44 -4.18
C GLN A 56 5.20 -3.01 -3.70
N ALA A 57 4.75 -3.47 -2.53
CA ALA A 57 3.49 -3.01 -1.94
C ALA A 57 3.61 -1.57 -1.43
N ALA A 58 4.75 -1.20 -0.84
CA ALA A 58 5.01 0.18 -0.42
C ALA A 58 4.90 1.17 -1.59
N LEU A 59 5.34 0.78 -2.79
CA LEU A 59 5.19 1.57 -4.02
C LEU A 59 3.74 1.85 -4.42
N ARG A 60 2.78 1.03 -3.98
CA ARG A 60 1.35 1.26 -4.24
C ARG A 60 0.69 2.01 -3.09
N ILE A 61 1.09 1.72 -1.86
CA ILE A 61 0.50 2.30 -0.64
C ILE A 61 0.85 3.78 -0.49
N ARG A 62 2.12 4.16 -0.69
CA ARG A 62 2.59 5.54 -0.45
C ARG A 62 1.94 6.58 -1.38
N PRO A 63 1.75 6.32 -2.69
CA PRO A 63 0.99 7.23 -3.54
C PRO A 63 -0.46 7.38 -3.10
N VAL A 64 -1.12 6.28 -2.71
CA VAL A 64 -2.52 6.29 -2.25
C VAL A 64 -2.67 7.09 -0.94
N GLU A 65 -1.70 7.02 -0.05
CA GLU A 65 -1.65 7.82 1.18
C GLU A 65 -1.53 9.32 0.89
N LYS A 66 -0.70 9.71 -0.08
CA LYS A 66 -0.46 11.12 -0.43
C LYS A 66 -1.54 11.71 -1.34
N PHE A 67 -2.09 10.89 -2.23
CA PHE A 67 -3.01 11.27 -3.31
C PHE A 67 -4.17 10.26 -3.33
N PRO A 68 -5.23 10.49 -2.56
CA PRO A 68 -6.33 9.53 -2.44
C PRO A 68 -7.07 9.30 -3.77
N ASP A 69 -7.01 10.23 -4.73
CA ASP A 69 -7.53 10.04 -6.10
C ASP A 69 -6.79 8.91 -6.85
N THR A 70 -5.60 8.52 -6.40
CA THR A 70 -4.85 7.39 -6.94
C THR A 70 -5.59 6.07 -6.78
N VAL A 71 -6.50 5.94 -5.80
CA VAL A 71 -7.37 4.77 -5.65
C VAL A 71 -8.20 4.53 -6.90
N GLU A 72 -8.84 5.59 -7.42
CA GLU A 72 -9.67 5.52 -8.62
C GLU A 72 -8.81 5.23 -9.86
N ARG A 73 -7.64 5.87 -9.95
CA ARG A 73 -6.68 5.63 -11.04
C ARG A 73 -6.17 4.19 -11.06
N LEU A 74 -5.91 3.58 -9.91
CA LEU A 74 -5.47 2.19 -9.80
C LEU A 74 -6.60 1.19 -10.09
N ALA A 75 -7.86 1.57 -9.83
CA ALA A 75 -9.03 0.75 -10.12
C ALA A 75 -9.43 0.77 -11.61
N ALA A 76 -9.08 1.82 -12.35
CA ALA A 76 -9.46 2.01 -13.75
C ALA A 76 -8.58 1.27 -14.78
N VAL A 77 -7.54 0.55 -14.34
CA VAL A 77 -6.57 -0.19 -15.18
C VAL A 77 -6.52 -1.66 -14.84
#